data_AF-A0A3B0J8A8-F1
#
_entry.id   AF-A0A3B0J8A8-F1
#
_cell.length_a   1.000
_cell.length_b   1.000
_cell.length_c   1.000
_cell.angle_alpha   90.00
_cell.angle_beta   90.00
_cell.angle_gamma   90.00
#
_symmetry.space_group_name_H-M   'P 1'
#
loop_
_entity.id
_entity.type
_entity.pdbx_description
1 polymer ?
#
loop_
_entity_poly.entity_id
_entity_poly.type
_entity_poly.pdbx_seq_one_letter_code
_entity_poly.pdbx_strand_id
1 'polypeptide(L)'
;MIRLSRLYIHPVKSMKGIRLSQAYAENSGLVFDRYFMVTNDQVGFITARQYLQMLLFKPIIFENGIQIQTPDKQKATILYKDFINHRLPTEVWGNHFTAFAVPAKINQASFKALQKQCPSDIKLEQFRGNLIITSAKAFAEDSWHTIQIGEVIFELVKPCSSCILTTVNIDDGSQHPTGEPLTILQSFHTDEHGEIDFGQNAIAKNSGLICVGDTVKILTKKQPKQYKTVKTTKRQIINLKKETTLLIDVNGTEYLANNQIVILEQLEKHGLKFPYSCRAGICGCCKMKLIAGEVIPLTKTAIKEDGVIQSCSCIPKTNIKLLLG
;
A
#
# COMPACT_ATOMS: atom_id res chain seq x y z
N MET A 1 12.26 25.63 12.57
CA MET A 1 12.75 25.40 11.20
C MET A 1 12.43 23.96 10.79
N ILE A 2 11.90 23.75 9.58
CA ILE A 2 11.52 22.41 9.07
C ILE A 2 12.79 21.65 8.68
N ARG A 3 12.88 20.36 9.01
CA ARG A 3 14.10 19.54 8.75
C ARG A 3 13.78 18.17 8.17
N LEU A 4 14.72 17.61 7.41
CA LEU A 4 14.72 16.20 7.03
C LEU A 4 15.18 15.37 8.24
N SER A 5 14.30 14.55 8.80
CA SER A 5 14.58 13.81 10.05
C SER A 5 14.95 12.36 9.83
N ARG A 6 14.45 11.75 8.75
CA ARG A 6 14.80 10.38 8.35
C ARG A 6 14.76 10.27 6.84
N LEU A 7 15.58 9.35 6.35
CA LEU A 7 15.75 9.06 4.95
C LEU A 7 15.68 7.55 4.75
N TYR A 8 14.91 7.11 3.76
CA TYR A 8 14.75 5.70 3.42
C TYR A 8 14.83 5.49 1.91
N ILE A 9 15.36 4.34 1.52
CA ILE A 9 15.20 3.77 0.18
C ILE A 9 14.54 2.39 0.27
N HIS A 10 13.87 1.98 -0.80
CA HIS A 10 13.20 0.70 -0.97
C HIS A 10 13.71 0.03 -2.25
N PRO A 11 14.90 -0.59 -2.22
CA PRO A 11 15.59 -1.04 -3.44
C PRO A 11 14.79 -2.01 -4.28
N VAL A 12 14.06 -2.91 -3.60
CA VAL A 12 13.14 -3.85 -4.24
C VAL A 12 11.70 -3.45 -3.91
N LYS A 13 10.85 -3.37 -4.94
CA LYS A 13 9.41 -3.16 -4.77
C LYS A 13 8.85 -4.19 -3.79
N SER A 14 8.01 -3.72 -2.87
CA SER A 14 7.31 -4.57 -1.88
C SER A 14 8.19 -5.23 -0.80
N MET A 15 9.46 -4.83 -0.62
CA MET A 15 10.34 -5.31 0.46
C MET A 15 10.68 -4.22 1.49
N LYS A 16 11.30 -4.57 2.65
CA LYS A 16 11.65 -3.60 3.70
C LYS A 16 12.49 -2.44 3.18
N GLY A 17 12.27 -1.26 3.75
CA GLY A 17 13.10 -0.08 3.49
C GLY A 17 14.43 -0.15 4.23
N ILE A 18 15.45 0.46 3.65
CA ILE A 18 16.76 0.68 4.26
C ILE A 18 16.80 2.13 4.72
N ARG A 19 17.05 2.35 6.01
CA ARG A 19 17.25 3.70 6.57
C ARG A 19 18.66 4.18 6.25
N LEU A 20 18.77 5.42 5.81
CA LEU A 20 20.03 6.07 5.43
C LEU A 20 20.30 7.33 6.27
N SER A 21 21.56 7.74 6.33
CA SER A 21 21.99 9.05 6.82
C SER A 21 22.06 10.09 5.71
N GLN A 22 22.31 9.66 4.47
CA GLN A 22 22.38 10.50 3.27
C GLN A 22 21.95 9.72 2.03
N ALA A 23 21.51 10.40 0.99
CA ALA A 23 21.24 9.81 -0.31
C ALA A 23 21.57 10.82 -1.41
N TYR A 24 22.00 10.29 -2.54
CA TYR A 24 22.11 11.08 -3.77
C TYR A 24 20.74 11.09 -4.46
N ALA A 25 20.22 12.27 -4.74
CA ALA A 25 19.04 12.45 -5.56
C ALA A 25 19.46 12.75 -7.00
N GLU A 26 18.76 12.16 -7.95
CA GLU A 26 18.83 12.43 -9.37
C GLU A 26 17.43 12.78 -9.89
N ASN A 27 17.34 13.25 -11.13
CA ASN A 27 16.05 13.45 -11.80
C ASN A 27 15.20 12.17 -11.85
N SER A 28 15.83 10.99 -11.75
CA SER A 28 15.20 9.67 -11.69
C SER A 28 14.65 9.30 -10.30
N GLY A 29 15.04 10.00 -9.24
CA GLY A 29 14.70 9.72 -7.85
C GLY A 29 15.92 9.60 -6.94
N LEU A 30 15.75 9.02 -5.75
CA LEU A 30 16.89 8.68 -4.90
C LEU A 30 17.61 7.46 -5.48
N VAL A 31 18.93 7.54 -5.55
CA VAL A 31 19.75 6.42 -6.03
C VAL A 31 19.48 5.17 -5.21
N PHE A 32 19.31 4.04 -5.90
CA PHE A 32 18.90 2.73 -5.37
C PHE A 32 17.49 2.64 -4.78
N ASP A 33 16.60 3.61 -4.99
CA ASP A 33 15.19 3.47 -4.63
C ASP A 33 14.38 2.83 -5.77
N ARG A 34 13.70 1.72 -5.47
CA ARG A 34 12.79 0.99 -6.38
C ARG A 34 13.41 0.52 -7.71
N TYR A 35 14.72 0.29 -7.74
CA TYR A 35 15.44 -0.19 -8.93
C TYR A 35 15.07 -1.63 -9.32
N PHE A 36 14.60 -2.43 -8.36
CA PHE A 36 14.27 -3.83 -8.57
C PHE A 36 12.80 -4.12 -8.32
N MET A 37 12.27 -5.08 -9.06
CA MET A 37 10.95 -5.67 -8.86
C MET A 37 11.06 -7.16 -9.12
N VAL A 38 10.29 -7.95 -8.37
CA VAL A 38 10.20 -9.40 -8.60
C VAL A 38 9.16 -9.63 -9.70
N THR A 39 9.50 -10.45 -10.70
CA THR A 39 8.60 -10.89 -11.77
C THR A 39 8.42 -12.39 -11.72
N ASN A 40 7.35 -12.88 -12.33
CA ASN A 40 7.17 -14.30 -12.64
C ASN A 40 7.62 -14.60 -14.08
N ASP A 41 7.65 -15.88 -14.43
CA ASP A 41 8.07 -16.35 -15.76
C ASP A 41 7.11 -15.96 -16.90
N GLN A 42 5.95 -15.39 -16.57
CA GLN A 42 4.89 -15.00 -17.51
C GLN A 42 4.76 -13.47 -17.68
N VAL A 43 5.82 -12.70 -17.42
CA VAL A 43 5.88 -11.22 -17.56
C VAL A 43 5.02 -10.46 -16.53
N GLY A 44 4.38 -11.15 -15.60
CA GLY A 44 3.62 -10.56 -14.50
C GLY A 44 4.52 -10.12 -13.34
N PHE A 45 4.24 -8.97 -12.74
CA PHE A 45 4.93 -8.53 -11.52
C PHE A 45 4.39 -9.23 -10.27
N ILE A 46 5.29 -9.52 -9.35
CA ILE A 46 4.99 -10.05 -8.01
C ILE A 46 5.08 -8.89 -7.01
N THR A 47 4.02 -8.70 -6.22
CA THR A 47 3.94 -7.63 -5.22
C THR A 47 3.43 -8.14 -3.89
N ALA A 48 3.64 -7.34 -2.84
CA ALA A 48 3.08 -7.59 -1.53
C ALA A 48 1.54 -7.62 -1.49
N ARG A 49 0.84 -7.13 -2.53
CA ARG A 49 -0.62 -7.30 -2.63
C ARG A 49 -1.01 -8.76 -2.88
N GLN A 50 -0.13 -9.53 -3.51
CA GLN A 50 -0.27 -10.96 -3.72
C GLN A 50 0.37 -11.74 -2.56
N TYR A 51 1.58 -11.33 -2.13
CA TYR A 51 2.35 -12.04 -1.11
C TYR A 51 2.85 -11.10 0.00
N LEU A 52 2.05 -10.93 1.06
CA LEU A 52 2.35 -10.01 2.17
C LEU A 52 3.72 -10.24 2.80
N GLN A 53 4.16 -11.50 2.87
CA GLN A 53 5.47 -11.92 3.38
C GLN A 53 6.66 -11.20 2.72
N MET A 54 6.51 -10.70 1.48
CA MET A 54 7.54 -9.88 0.83
C MET A 54 7.90 -8.64 1.64
N LEU A 55 6.93 -8.05 2.38
CA LEU A 55 7.18 -6.89 3.23
C LEU A 55 8.15 -7.19 4.37
N LEU A 56 8.39 -8.47 4.67
CA LEU A 56 9.32 -8.91 5.70
C LEU A 56 10.75 -9.09 5.17
N PHE A 57 10.91 -9.20 3.84
CA PHE A 57 12.20 -9.46 3.23
C PHE A 57 13.07 -8.21 3.29
N LYS A 58 14.34 -8.39 3.64
CA LYS A 58 15.31 -7.31 3.82
C LYS A 58 16.27 -7.28 2.62
N PRO A 59 16.21 -6.25 1.77
CA PRO A 59 17.23 -6.03 0.76
C PRO A 59 18.52 -5.49 1.41
N ILE A 60 19.67 -5.94 0.90
CA ILE A 60 21.01 -5.49 1.27
C ILE A 60 21.74 -5.23 -0.04
N ILE A 61 22.08 -3.97 -0.31
CA ILE A 61 22.81 -3.58 -1.52
C ILE A 61 24.31 -3.68 -1.26
N PHE A 62 25.06 -4.12 -2.26
CA PHE A 62 26.52 -4.07 -2.29
C PHE A 62 26.99 -3.73 -3.70
N GLU A 63 28.31 -3.58 -3.88
CA GLU A 63 28.91 -2.96 -5.08
C GLU A 63 28.47 -3.61 -6.40
N ASN A 64 28.41 -4.95 -6.45
CA ASN A 64 28.11 -5.70 -7.67
C ASN A 64 26.76 -6.43 -7.64
N GLY A 65 25.84 -6.05 -6.75
CA GLY A 65 24.55 -6.73 -6.67
C GLY A 65 23.68 -6.38 -5.47
N ILE A 66 22.70 -7.24 -5.24
CA ILE A 66 21.75 -7.16 -4.13
C ILE A 66 21.56 -8.53 -3.50
N GLN A 67 21.48 -8.56 -2.17
CA GLN A 67 21.11 -9.74 -1.40
C GLN A 67 19.74 -9.51 -0.77
N ILE A 68 18.86 -10.50 -0.91
CA ILE A 68 17.55 -10.53 -0.29
C ILE A 68 17.63 -11.52 0.87
N GLN A 69 17.37 -11.03 2.08
CA GLN A 69 17.32 -11.85 3.28
C GLN A 69 15.87 -12.03 3.75
N THR A 70 15.46 -13.27 3.97
CA THR A 70 14.14 -13.63 4.53
C THR A 70 14.15 -13.59 6.06
N PRO A 71 12.98 -13.63 6.74
CA PRO A 71 12.89 -13.57 8.20
C PRO A 71 13.64 -14.70 8.92
N ASP A 72 13.62 -15.91 8.35
CA ASP A 72 14.33 -17.11 8.78
C ASP A 72 15.83 -17.10 8.40
N LYS A 73 16.35 -15.93 8.01
CA LYS A 73 17.76 -15.67 7.71
C LYS A 73 18.31 -16.34 6.46
N GLN A 74 17.49 -16.99 5.63
CA GLN A 74 17.91 -17.42 4.30
C GLN A 74 18.26 -16.21 3.44
N LYS A 75 19.17 -16.42 2.48
CA LYS A 75 19.74 -15.35 1.65
C LYS A 75 19.75 -15.79 0.20
N ALA A 76 19.22 -14.94 -0.67
CA ALA A 76 19.39 -15.03 -2.11
C ALA A 76 20.26 -13.85 -2.57
N THR A 77 21.33 -14.12 -3.31
CA THR A 77 22.24 -13.10 -3.82
C THR A 77 22.08 -13.01 -5.34
N ILE A 78 21.90 -11.80 -5.84
CA ILE A 78 21.72 -11.50 -7.26
C ILE A 78 22.80 -10.48 -7.63
N LEU A 79 23.69 -10.85 -8.53
CA LEU A 79 24.74 -9.97 -9.03
C LEU A 79 24.22 -9.18 -10.24
N TYR A 80 24.75 -7.98 -10.47
CA TYR A 80 24.33 -7.17 -11.62
C TYR A 80 24.59 -7.85 -12.96
N LYS A 81 25.65 -8.68 -13.02
CA LYS A 81 25.95 -9.52 -14.20
C LYS A 81 24.92 -10.63 -14.46
N ASP A 82 24.10 -10.97 -13.45
CA ASP A 82 23.08 -12.02 -13.56
C ASP A 82 21.80 -11.48 -14.22
N PHE A 83 21.62 -10.16 -14.31
CA PHE A 83 20.51 -9.57 -15.04
C PHE A 83 20.76 -9.70 -16.54
N ILE A 84 19.79 -10.29 -17.26
CA ILE A 84 19.84 -10.44 -18.71
C ILE A 84 19.84 -9.06 -19.37
N ASN A 85 20.79 -8.80 -20.27
CA ASN A 85 20.97 -7.51 -20.97
C ASN A 85 19.86 -7.14 -21.97
N HIS A 86 18.76 -7.90 -22.03
CA HIS A 86 17.61 -7.60 -22.87
C HIS A 86 16.45 -7.11 -21.99
N ARG A 87 16.09 -5.84 -22.16
CA ARG A 87 14.90 -5.23 -21.54
C ARG A 87 13.66 -6.00 -22.00
N LEU A 88 13.01 -6.72 -21.09
CA LEU A 88 11.72 -7.36 -21.39
C LEU A 88 10.61 -6.31 -21.33
N PRO A 89 9.75 -6.20 -22.36
CA PRO A 89 8.58 -5.34 -22.29
C PRO A 89 7.74 -5.76 -21.09
N THR A 90 7.58 -4.85 -20.13
CA THR A 90 6.80 -5.09 -18.93
C THR A 90 5.70 -4.04 -18.86
N GLU A 91 4.48 -4.49 -18.61
CA GLU A 91 3.32 -3.62 -18.41
C GLU A 91 3.01 -3.51 -16.92
N VAL A 92 2.90 -2.29 -16.40
CA VAL A 92 2.37 -2.06 -15.05
C VAL A 92 1.21 -1.08 -15.15
N TRP A 93 0.00 -1.59 -14.87
CA TRP A 93 -1.24 -0.81 -14.88
C TRP A 93 -1.54 -0.15 -16.23
N GLY A 94 -1.45 -0.88 -17.35
CA GLY A 94 -1.72 -0.34 -18.70
C GLY A 94 -0.59 0.51 -19.29
N ASN A 95 0.43 0.86 -18.51
CA ASN A 95 1.59 1.60 -18.99
C ASN A 95 2.70 0.63 -19.40
N HIS A 96 3.09 0.73 -20.67
CA HIS A 96 4.29 0.09 -21.21
C HIS A 96 5.48 1.00 -20.94
N PHE A 97 6.45 0.56 -20.13
CA PHE A 97 7.61 1.40 -19.82
C PHE A 97 8.89 0.61 -19.56
N THR A 98 10.02 1.31 -19.70
CA THR A 98 11.27 1.04 -18.97
C THR A 98 11.31 1.99 -17.76
N ALA A 99 11.34 1.43 -16.54
CA ALA A 99 10.76 2.05 -15.35
C ALA A 99 11.48 3.26 -14.76
N PHE A 100 10.70 4.24 -14.29
CA PHE A 100 10.98 5.08 -13.12
C PHE A 100 9.66 5.48 -12.43
N ALA A 101 9.56 5.33 -11.10
CA ALA A 101 8.45 5.84 -10.29
C ALA A 101 8.92 6.18 -8.85
N VAL A 102 8.54 7.38 -8.37
CA VAL A 102 9.05 8.00 -7.12
C VAL A 102 8.10 7.81 -5.93
N PRO A 103 8.57 7.53 -4.69
CA PRO A 103 7.71 7.50 -3.51
C PRO A 103 7.79 8.75 -2.61
N ALA A 104 6.86 8.76 -1.66
CA ALA A 104 6.29 9.94 -1.01
C ALA A 104 7.19 10.62 0.05
N LYS A 105 7.02 11.93 0.17
CA LYS A 105 7.32 12.72 1.36
C LYS A 105 6.25 12.48 2.42
N ILE A 106 6.69 12.17 3.64
CA ILE A 106 5.81 12.02 4.79
C ILE A 106 6.25 12.98 5.88
N ASN A 107 5.32 13.83 6.32
CA ASN A 107 5.53 14.69 7.47
C ASN A 107 5.24 13.92 8.77
N GLN A 108 6.21 13.91 9.69
CA GLN A 108 6.09 13.20 10.95
C GLN A 108 4.94 13.75 11.83
N ALA A 109 4.59 15.04 11.70
CA ALA A 109 3.45 15.60 12.41
C ALA A 109 2.12 15.05 11.89
N SER A 110 2.00 14.83 10.57
CA SER A 110 0.83 14.18 9.95
C SER A 110 0.68 12.74 10.42
N PHE A 111 1.79 12.01 10.47
CA PHE A 111 1.80 10.65 11.03
C PHE A 111 1.40 10.62 12.51
N LYS A 112 1.92 11.54 13.33
CA LYS A 112 1.52 11.65 14.75
C LYS A 112 0.03 12.01 14.91
N ALA A 113 -0.48 12.90 14.05
CA ALA A 113 -1.90 13.26 14.06
C ALA A 113 -2.78 12.06 13.68
N LEU A 114 -2.34 11.28 12.69
CA LEU A 114 -2.97 10.02 12.30
C LEU A 114 -2.94 8.99 13.43
N GLN A 115 -1.78 8.76 14.06
CA GLN A 115 -1.63 7.82 15.18
C GLN A 115 -2.54 8.18 16.36
N LYS A 116 -2.73 9.47 16.67
CA LYS A 116 -3.63 9.90 17.75
C LYS A 116 -5.10 9.55 17.52
N GLN A 117 -5.51 9.47 16.25
CA GLN A 117 -6.87 9.13 15.86
C GLN A 117 -7.03 7.63 15.57
N CYS A 118 -5.91 6.94 15.32
CA CYS A 118 -5.88 5.51 15.06
C CYS A 118 -6.09 4.74 16.38
N PRO A 119 -7.06 3.81 16.44
CA PRO A 119 -7.30 2.99 17.63
C PRO A 119 -6.23 1.92 17.86
N SER A 120 -5.20 1.87 17.02
CA SER A 120 -4.16 0.84 17.02
C SER A 120 -2.80 1.48 16.75
N ASP A 121 -1.75 0.87 17.29
CA ASP A 121 -0.38 1.32 17.06
C ASP A 121 0.00 1.08 15.60
N ILE A 122 0.38 2.16 14.92
CA ILE A 122 0.89 2.15 13.55
C ILE A 122 2.35 2.57 13.56
N LYS A 123 3.10 2.14 12.55
CA LYS A 123 4.51 2.47 12.35
C LYS A 123 4.66 3.27 11.07
N LEU A 124 5.51 4.28 11.10
CA LEU A 124 5.75 5.16 9.95
C LEU A 124 6.24 4.39 8.71
N GLU A 125 6.99 3.32 8.93
CA GLU A 125 7.53 2.43 7.92
C GLU A 125 6.44 1.70 7.11
N GLN A 126 5.21 1.58 7.64
CA GLN A 126 4.05 1.03 6.89
C GLN A 126 3.71 1.87 5.66
N PHE A 127 3.98 3.17 5.70
CA PHE A 127 3.69 4.12 4.63
C PHE A 127 4.79 4.21 3.58
N ARG A 128 5.97 3.61 3.85
CA ARG A 128 7.08 3.46 2.88
C ARG A 128 7.50 4.76 2.18
N GLY A 129 7.50 5.87 2.92
CA GLY A 129 7.97 7.16 2.43
C GLY A 129 9.50 7.27 2.50
N ASN A 130 10.10 7.95 1.53
CA ASN A 130 11.55 8.12 1.46
C ASN A 130 12.03 9.27 2.35
N LEU A 131 11.31 10.38 2.31
CA LEU A 131 11.72 11.64 2.92
C LEU A 131 10.79 11.94 4.08
N ILE A 132 11.30 11.77 5.30
CA ILE A 132 10.53 12.05 6.52
C ILE A 132 10.91 13.43 7.04
N ILE A 133 9.92 14.31 7.11
CA ILE A 133 10.11 15.72 7.46
C ILE A 133 9.57 16.00 8.88
N THR A 134 10.27 16.82 9.65
CA THR A 134 9.86 17.24 11.00
C THR A 134 9.64 18.73 11.11
N SER A 135 8.98 19.12 12.21
CA SER A 135 8.75 20.52 12.61
C SER A 135 7.83 21.31 11.66
N ALA A 136 7.12 20.61 10.76
CA ALA A 136 5.97 21.14 10.04
C ALA A 136 4.67 20.88 10.83
N LYS A 137 3.63 21.68 10.59
CA LYS A 137 2.27 21.39 11.10
C LYS A 137 1.73 20.13 10.41
N ALA A 138 0.84 19.40 11.07
CA ALA A 138 0.20 18.22 10.48
C ALA A 138 -0.49 18.59 9.15
N PHE A 139 -0.33 17.75 8.13
CA PHE A 139 -0.85 17.87 6.77
C PHE A 139 -0.42 19.14 6.00
N ALA A 140 0.55 19.90 6.51
CA ALA A 140 1.05 21.11 5.85
C ALA A 140 1.61 20.82 4.45
N GLU A 141 2.16 19.62 4.23
CA GLU A 141 2.70 19.14 2.97
C GLU A 141 1.70 19.14 1.82
N ASP A 142 0.39 19.08 2.09
CA ASP A 142 -0.65 19.10 1.07
C ASP A 142 -0.67 20.41 0.28
N SER A 143 -0.23 21.49 0.92
CA SER A 143 -0.15 22.84 0.34
C SER A 143 1.20 23.16 -0.32
N TRP A 144 2.19 22.27 -0.23
CA TRP A 144 3.53 22.57 -0.75
C TRP A 144 3.60 22.23 -2.23
N HIS A 145 4.16 23.14 -3.03
CA HIS A 145 4.37 22.89 -4.46
C HIS A 145 5.84 22.58 -4.75
N THR A 146 6.77 23.44 -4.33
CA THR A 146 8.21 23.16 -4.45
C THR A 146 8.91 23.36 -3.11
N ILE A 147 9.83 22.46 -2.78
CA ILE A 147 10.67 22.55 -1.59
C ILE A 147 12.12 22.24 -1.93
N GLN A 148 13.05 22.83 -1.17
CA GLN A 148 14.48 22.58 -1.26
C GLN A 148 14.96 21.84 -0.02
N ILE A 149 15.81 20.83 -0.21
CA ILE A 149 16.52 20.08 0.83
C ILE A 149 17.99 20.03 0.44
N GLY A 150 18.88 20.61 1.26
CA GLY A 150 20.25 20.88 0.82
C GLY A 150 20.24 21.73 -0.46
N GLU A 151 20.93 21.26 -1.50
CA GLU A 151 20.95 21.90 -2.83
C GLU A 151 19.88 21.36 -3.78
N VAL A 152 19.11 20.34 -3.37
CA VAL A 152 18.15 19.65 -4.25
C VAL A 152 16.76 20.24 -4.13
N ILE A 153 16.20 20.64 -5.26
CA ILE A 153 14.84 21.14 -5.41
C ILE A 153 13.93 19.97 -5.78
N PHE A 154 12.82 19.85 -5.07
CA PHE A 154 11.80 18.87 -5.30
C PHE A 154 10.45 19.53 -5.57
N GLU A 155 9.78 19.09 -6.62
CA GLU A 155 8.40 19.46 -6.95
C GLU A 155 7.44 18.40 -6.42
N LEU A 156 6.44 18.80 -5.64
CA LEU A 156 5.41 17.93 -5.07
C LEU A 156 4.23 17.88 -6.04
N VAL A 157 4.23 16.85 -6.89
CA VAL A 157 3.36 16.75 -8.05
C VAL A 157 1.93 16.34 -7.70
N LYS A 158 1.75 15.41 -6.76
CA LYS A 158 0.42 14.93 -6.35
C LYS A 158 0.40 14.31 -4.95
N PRO A 159 -0.75 14.32 -4.26
CA PRO A 159 -0.94 13.48 -3.07
C PRO A 159 -0.62 12.01 -3.34
N CYS A 160 -0.17 11.31 -2.30
CA CYS A 160 0.11 9.88 -2.38
C CYS A 160 -1.10 9.08 -1.92
N SER A 161 -1.75 8.39 -2.84
CA SER A 161 -2.87 7.50 -2.53
C SER A 161 -2.38 6.31 -1.70
N SER A 162 -2.95 6.19 -0.51
CA SER A 162 -2.63 5.17 0.48
C SER A 162 -3.17 3.81 0.05
N CYS A 163 -2.29 2.81 -0.02
CA CYS A 163 -2.68 1.46 -0.42
C CYS A 163 -2.87 0.53 0.79
N ILE A 164 -3.54 -0.61 0.58
CA ILE A 164 -3.79 -1.62 1.63
C ILE A 164 -2.54 -2.09 2.38
N LEU A 165 -1.36 -2.00 1.76
CA LEU A 165 -0.13 -2.43 2.42
C LEU A 165 0.19 -1.60 3.67
N THR A 166 -0.40 -0.41 3.83
CA THR A 166 -0.26 0.38 5.07
C THR A 166 -0.96 -0.27 6.25
N THR A 167 -1.90 -1.19 6.03
CA THR A 167 -2.61 -1.93 7.08
C THR A 167 -1.92 -3.23 7.46
N VAL A 168 -0.70 -3.47 6.99
CA VAL A 168 0.04 -4.70 7.26
C VAL A 168 1.09 -4.42 8.33
N ASN A 169 1.17 -5.30 9.33
CA ASN A 169 2.22 -5.22 10.33
C ASN A 169 3.58 -5.59 9.70
N ILE A 170 4.56 -4.70 9.85
CA ILE A 170 5.89 -4.84 9.24
C ILE A 170 6.83 -5.80 9.99
N ASP A 171 6.43 -6.25 11.17
CA ASP A 171 7.19 -7.19 11.98
C ASP A 171 6.86 -8.64 11.60
N ASP A 172 5.57 -8.95 11.47
CA ASP A 172 5.06 -10.32 11.29
C ASP A 172 4.28 -10.54 9.98
N GLY A 173 3.97 -9.48 9.21
CA GLY A 173 3.27 -9.58 7.92
C GLY A 173 1.75 -9.77 8.04
N SER A 174 1.20 -9.73 9.24
CA SER A 174 -0.24 -9.88 9.48
C SER A 174 -1.04 -8.66 9.00
N GLN A 175 -2.25 -8.88 8.47
CA GLN A 175 -3.16 -7.78 8.16
C GLN A 175 -3.85 -7.28 9.42
N HIS A 176 -4.02 -5.96 9.53
CA HIS A 176 -4.77 -5.37 10.62
C HIS A 176 -6.25 -5.81 10.56
N PRO A 177 -6.82 -6.34 11.65
CA PRO A 177 -8.17 -6.93 11.64
C PRO A 177 -9.26 -5.95 11.19
N THR A 178 -9.08 -4.67 11.52
CA THR A 178 -10.03 -3.60 11.19
C THR A 178 -9.60 -2.72 10.00
N GLY A 179 -8.49 -3.05 9.34
CA GLY A 179 -7.99 -2.28 8.19
C GLY A 179 -7.39 -0.91 8.53
N GLU A 180 -6.95 -0.69 9.77
CA GLU A 180 -6.24 0.54 10.15
C GLU A 180 -4.81 0.55 9.58
N PRO A 181 -4.26 1.73 9.21
CA PRO A 181 -4.83 3.07 9.36
C PRO A 181 -5.67 3.56 8.17
N LEU A 182 -5.91 2.72 7.15
CA LEU A 182 -6.74 3.14 6.02
C LEU A 182 -8.14 3.50 6.43
N THR A 183 -8.74 2.74 7.37
CA THR A 183 -10.06 3.04 7.90
C THR A 183 -10.09 4.46 8.47
N ILE A 184 -9.22 4.82 9.41
CA ILE A 184 -9.25 6.17 9.97
C ILE A 184 -8.91 7.26 8.93
N LEU A 185 -7.95 7.03 8.01
CA LEU A 185 -7.65 7.98 6.92
C LEU A 185 -8.86 8.21 6.03
N GLN A 186 -9.62 7.15 5.74
CA GLN A 186 -10.85 7.24 4.93
C GLN A 186 -11.84 8.26 5.50
N SER A 187 -11.82 8.46 6.82
CA SER A 187 -12.78 9.32 7.50
C SER A 187 -12.54 10.82 7.30
N PHE A 188 -11.32 11.22 6.94
CA PHE A 188 -10.98 12.66 6.90
C PHE A 188 -10.02 13.06 5.77
N HIS A 189 -9.40 12.11 5.06
CA HIS A 189 -8.43 12.37 4.00
C HIS A 189 -8.78 11.60 2.71
N THR A 190 -10.09 11.51 2.43
CA THR A 190 -10.63 10.95 1.19
C THR A 190 -11.06 12.07 0.25
N ASP A 191 -10.68 11.99 -1.01
CA ASP A 191 -11.07 12.97 -2.01
C ASP A 191 -12.51 12.78 -2.55
N GLU A 192 -12.87 13.57 -3.56
CA GLU A 192 -14.17 13.48 -4.21
C GLU A 192 -14.40 12.20 -5.02
N HIS A 193 -13.33 11.52 -5.44
CA HIS A 193 -13.35 10.28 -6.21
C HIS A 193 -13.24 9.01 -5.33
N GLY A 194 -13.03 9.16 -4.03
CA GLY A 194 -12.88 8.06 -3.08
C GLY A 194 -11.44 7.60 -2.86
N GLU A 195 -10.44 8.32 -3.37
CA GLU A 195 -9.03 8.04 -3.11
C GLU A 195 -8.64 8.55 -1.72
N ILE A 196 -8.01 7.67 -0.94
CA ILE A 196 -7.54 7.97 0.42
C ILE A 196 -6.09 8.39 0.32
N ASP A 197 -5.77 9.65 0.63
CA ASP A 197 -4.42 10.17 0.47
C ASP A 197 -3.65 10.20 1.80
N PHE A 198 -2.32 10.09 1.75
CA PHE A 198 -1.43 10.37 2.87
C PHE A 198 0.01 10.61 2.37
N GLY A 199 0.54 11.80 2.63
CA GLY A 199 1.84 12.24 2.11
C GLY A 199 1.78 12.71 0.65
N GLN A 200 2.94 13.05 0.08
CA GLN A 200 3.04 13.70 -1.24
C GLN A 200 4.09 13.02 -2.11
N ASN A 201 3.75 12.74 -3.37
CA ASN A 201 4.72 12.31 -4.38
C ASN A 201 5.56 13.51 -4.84
N ALA A 202 6.87 13.34 -4.94
CA ALA A 202 7.79 14.39 -5.32
C ALA A 202 8.69 13.98 -6.49
N ILE A 203 9.15 14.95 -7.28
CA ILE A 203 10.13 14.77 -8.35
C ILE A 203 11.31 15.68 -8.06
N ALA A 204 12.54 15.14 -8.08
CA ALA A 204 13.74 15.97 -8.00
C ALA A 204 13.94 16.71 -9.33
N LYS A 205 14.21 18.02 -9.25
CA LYS A 205 14.38 18.90 -10.42
C LYS A 205 15.84 19.10 -10.80
N ASN A 206 16.75 18.68 -9.92
CA ASN A 206 18.18 18.65 -10.10
C ASN A 206 18.78 17.49 -9.28
N SER A 207 20.04 17.17 -9.56
CA SER A 207 20.79 16.16 -8.81
C SER A 207 21.58 16.77 -7.67
N GLY A 208 21.80 16.01 -6.60
CA GLY A 208 22.64 16.43 -5.49
C GLY A 208 22.53 15.51 -4.27
N LEU A 209 23.46 15.70 -3.33
CA LEU A 209 23.45 14.99 -2.06
C LEU A 209 22.43 15.65 -1.11
N ILE A 210 21.62 14.83 -0.45
CA ILE A 210 20.78 15.25 0.67
C ILE A 210 21.14 14.42 1.91
N CYS A 211 21.12 15.08 3.06
CA CYS A 211 21.53 14.52 4.34
C CYS A 211 20.44 14.65 5.40
N VAL A 212 20.31 13.64 6.26
CA VAL A 212 19.49 13.76 7.47
C VAL A 212 20.02 14.93 8.30
N GLY A 213 19.10 15.81 8.72
CA GLY A 213 19.43 17.07 9.39
C GLY A 213 19.30 18.29 8.48
N ASP A 214 19.30 18.11 7.16
CA ASP A 214 19.15 19.21 6.21
C ASP A 214 17.88 20.02 6.48
N THR A 215 18.02 21.34 6.31
CA THR A 215 16.87 22.24 6.39
C THR A 215 16.00 22.08 5.16
N VAL A 216 14.69 22.01 5.38
CA VAL A 216 13.70 21.99 4.32
C VAL A 216 13.15 23.41 4.15
N LYS A 217 13.41 24.02 3.00
CA LYS A 217 12.85 25.33 2.63
C LYS A 217 11.64 25.12 1.74
N ILE A 218 10.50 25.73 2.08
CA ILE A 218 9.33 25.76 1.21
C ILE A 218 9.53 26.91 0.24
N LEU A 219 9.68 26.62 -1.05
CA LEU A 219 9.93 27.63 -2.08
C LEU A 219 8.60 28.19 -2.62
N THR A 220 7.64 27.32 -2.92
CA THR A 220 6.31 27.71 -3.39
C THR A 220 5.21 26.81 -2.82
N LYS A 221 3.97 27.30 -2.86
CA LYS A 221 2.78 26.59 -2.38
C LYS A 221 1.76 26.41 -3.50
N LYS A 222 0.91 25.40 -3.37
CA LYS A 222 -0.27 25.11 -4.19
C LYS A 222 -1.52 25.09 -3.31
N GLN A 223 -2.68 25.19 -3.95
CA GLN A 223 -3.93 24.89 -3.27
C GLN A 223 -3.97 23.39 -2.91
N PRO A 224 -4.22 23.03 -1.64
CA PRO A 224 -4.36 21.64 -1.25
C PRO A 224 -5.63 21.05 -1.87
N LYS A 225 -5.60 19.73 -2.10
CA LYS A 225 -6.76 18.98 -2.52
C LYS A 225 -7.85 19.06 -1.45
N GLN A 226 -9.12 19.11 -1.87
CA GLN A 226 -10.23 19.10 -0.93
C GLN A 226 -10.55 17.66 -0.50
N TYR A 227 -10.64 17.46 0.81
CA TYR A 227 -10.97 16.16 1.39
C TYR A 227 -12.33 16.22 2.08
N LYS A 228 -13.09 15.14 1.95
CA LYS A 228 -14.39 14.97 2.59
C LYS A 228 -14.20 14.32 3.96
N THR A 229 -14.85 14.89 4.97
CA THR A 229 -15.02 14.20 6.25
C THR A 229 -16.19 13.24 6.12
N VAL A 230 -15.90 11.94 6.07
CA VAL A 230 -16.91 10.87 6.02
C VAL A 230 -16.98 10.22 7.39
N LYS A 231 -18.18 10.02 7.95
CA LYS A 231 -18.32 9.20 9.16
C LYS A 231 -17.89 7.77 8.84
N THR A 232 -16.69 7.37 9.29
CA THR A 232 -16.21 6.01 9.12
C THR A 232 -17.12 5.03 9.82
N THR A 233 -17.38 3.92 9.15
CA THR A 233 -17.99 2.77 9.80
C THR A 233 -16.88 1.83 10.23
N LYS A 234 -16.73 1.62 11.55
CA LYS A 234 -15.79 0.62 12.08
C LYS A 234 -16.03 -0.74 11.45
N ARG A 235 -14.98 -1.36 10.91
CA ARG A 235 -15.01 -2.77 10.49
C ARG A 235 -15.29 -3.62 11.73
N GLN A 236 -16.35 -4.42 11.70
CA GLN A 236 -16.74 -5.25 12.83
C GLN A 236 -15.85 -6.50 12.88
N ILE A 237 -15.27 -6.78 14.06
CA ILE A 237 -14.66 -8.07 14.35
C ILE A 237 -15.80 -9.00 14.73
N ILE A 238 -16.07 -9.99 13.89
CA ILE A 238 -17.16 -10.94 14.11
C ILE A 238 -16.53 -12.24 14.59
N ASN A 239 -16.63 -12.52 15.89
CA ASN A 239 -16.23 -13.79 16.48
C ASN A 239 -17.44 -14.72 16.52
N LEU A 240 -17.68 -15.47 15.45
CA LEU A 240 -18.73 -16.48 15.42
C LEU A 240 -18.29 -17.69 16.23
N LYS A 241 -18.91 -17.92 17.40
CA LYS A 241 -18.50 -18.94 18.37
C LYS A 241 -18.58 -20.39 17.87
N LYS A 242 -19.29 -20.66 16.76
CA LYS A 242 -19.46 -22.00 16.19
C LYS A 242 -19.16 -21.97 14.70
N GLU A 243 -18.10 -22.67 14.30
CA GLU A 243 -17.79 -22.93 12.90
C GLU A 243 -18.90 -23.79 12.28
N THR A 244 -19.38 -23.37 11.12
CA THR A 244 -20.40 -24.09 10.35
C THR A 244 -19.89 -24.25 8.93
N THR A 245 -19.90 -25.49 8.44
CA THR A 245 -19.60 -25.83 7.06
C THR A 245 -20.74 -25.36 6.16
N LEU A 246 -20.40 -24.63 5.10
CA LEU A 246 -21.31 -24.01 4.15
C LEU A 246 -20.84 -24.30 2.71
N LEU A 247 -21.70 -23.98 1.74
CA LEU A 247 -21.37 -24.03 0.32
C LEU A 247 -21.44 -22.64 -0.29
N ILE A 248 -20.46 -22.31 -1.12
CA ILE A 248 -20.46 -21.14 -2.00
C ILE A 248 -20.57 -21.63 -3.44
N ASP A 249 -21.71 -21.40 -4.09
CA ASP A 249 -21.88 -21.58 -5.54
C ASP A 249 -21.35 -20.33 -6.25
N VAL A 250 -20.37 -20.49 -7.14
CA VAL A 250 -19.93 -19.44 -8.07
C VAL A 250 -20.19 -19.93 -9.49
N ASN A 251 -21.06 -19.23 -10.22
CA ASN A 251 -21.40 -19.54 -11.61
C ASN A 251 -21.80 -21.02 -11.84
N GLY A 252 -22.45 -21.67 -10.87
CA GLY A 252 -22.91 -23.06 -10.93
C GLY A 252 -21.91 -24.10 -10.42
N THR A 253 -20.74 -23.69 -9.92
CA THR A 253 -19.76 -24.60 -9.28
C THR A 253 -19.76 -24.38 -7.78
N GLU A 254 -19.93 -25.44 -7.00
CA GLU A 254 -19.99 -25.38 -5.54
C GLU A 254 -18.61 -25.60 -4.90
N TYR A 255 -18.30 -24.75 -3.92
CA TYR A 255 -17.07 -24.81 -3.14
C TYR A 255 -17.38 -24.95 -1.66
N LEU A 256 -16.65 -25.84 -0.99
CA LEU A 256 -16.74 -25.99 0.46
C LEU A 256 -16.21 -24.75 1.17
N ALA A 257 -16.98 -24.24 2.12
CA ALA A 257 -16.73 -22.99 2.81
C ALA A 257 -17.12 -23.08 4.29
N ASN A 258 -16.88 -22.00 5.02
CA ASN A 258 -17.34 -21.81 6.38
C ASN A 258 -17.81 -20.38 6.65
N ASN A 259 -18.42 -20.20 7.83
CA ASN A 259 -18.86 -18.92 8.34
C ASN A 259 -17.77 -18.16 9.13
N GLN A 260 -16.47 -18.47 8.95
CA GLN A 260 -15.38 -17.86 9.72
C GLN A 260 -14.50 -16.95 8.85
N ILE A 261 -14.41 -17.24 7.56
CA ILE A 261 -13.46 -16.61 6.63
C ILE A 261 -14.21 -15.76 5.60
N VAL A 262 -13.61 -14.67 5.12
CA VAL A 262 -14.22 -13.86 4.05
C VAL A 262 -14.31 -14.64 2.74
N ILE A 263 -15.37 -14.41 1.98
CA ILE A 263 -15.68 -15.12 0.72
C ILE A 263 -14.47 -15.14 -0.23
N LEU A 264 -13.80 -14.00 -0.43
CA LEU A 264 -12.67 -13.91 -1.35
C LEU A 264 -11.56 -14.91 -1.01
N GLU A 265 -11.14 -14.99 0.26
CA GLU A 265 -10.03 -15.87 0.67
C GLU A 265 -10.42 -17.35 0.54
N GLN A 266 -11.67 -17.69 0.84
CA GLN A 266 -12.17 -19.06 0.69
C GLN A 266 -12.13 -19.52 -0.77
N LEU A 267 -12.56 -18.66 -1.70
CA LEU A 267 -12.53 -18.99 -3.12
C LEU A 267 -11.10 -19.07 -3.67
N GLU A 268 -10.18 -18.24 -3.18
CA GLU A 268 -8.76 -18.31 -3.55
C GLU A 268 -8.09 -19.61 -3.10
N LYS A 269 -8.47 -20.16 -1.93
CA LYS A 269 -7.99 -21.47 -1.46
C LYS A 269 -8.38 -22.60 -2.41
N HIS A 270 -9.47 -22.44 -3.16
CA HIS A 270 -9.91 -23.36 -4.22
C HIS A 270 -9.28 -23.04 -5.58
N GLY A 271 -8.28 -22.16 -5.65
CA GLY A 271 -7.53 -21.85 -6.86
C GLY A 271 -8.17 -20.82 -7.79
N LEU A 272 -9.31 -20.24 -7.40
CA LEU A 272 -9.98 -19.21 -8.19
C LEU A 272 -9.26 -17.86 -8.07
N LYS A 273 -9.09 -17.17 -9.20
CA LYS A 273 -8.47 -15.84 -9.26
C LYS A 273 -9.54 -14.78 -9.48
N PHE A 274 -9.64 -13.84 -8.55
CA PHE A 274 -10.56 -12.70 -8.65
C PHE A 274 -9.81 -11.37 -8.68
N PRO A 275 -10.35 -10.33 -9.32
CA PRO A 275 -9.81 -8.99 -9.20
C PRO A 275 -10.00 -8.50 -7.76
N TYR A 276 -8.91 -8.21 -7.06
CA TYR A 276 -8.95 -7.55 -5.75
C TYR A 276 -7.80 -6.56 -5.63
N SER A 277 -8.02 -5.47 -4.87
CA SER A 277 -7.00 -4.45 -4.62
C SER A 277 -6.81 -4.18 -3.13
N CYS A 278 -7.90 -4.08 -2.35
CA CYS A 278 -7.81 -3.65 -0.95
C CYS A 278 -8.05 -4.72 0.11
N ARG A 279 -8.71 -5.87 -0.15
CA ARG A 279 -9.10 -6.84 0.90
C ARG A 279 -9.81 -6.27 2.17
N ALA A 280 -10.32 -5.05 2.07
CA ALA A 280 -10.89 -4.28 3.18
C ALA A 280 -12.28 -3.72 2.87
N GLY A 281 -12.85 -4.04 1.70
CA GLY A 281 -14.21 -3.63 1.35
C GLY A 281 -14.32 -2.14 1.00
N ILE A 282 -13.22 -1.56 0.49
CA ILE A 282 -13.12 -0.13 0.18
C ILE A 282 -12.92 0.11 -1.32
N CYS A 283 -12.03 -0.61 -1.99
CA CYS A 283 -11.72 -0.38 -3.42
C CYS A 283 -12.83 -0.81 -4.39
N GLY A 284 -13.71 -1.73 -3.98
CA GLY A 284 -14.72 -2.29 -4.88
C GLY A 284 -14.22 -3.14 -6.05
N CYS A 285 -12.93 -3.53 -6.12
CA CYS A 285 -12.46 -4.48 -7.14
C CYS A 285 -13.05 -5.88 -6.96
N CYS A 286 -13.24 -6.31 -5.70
CA CYS A 286 -13.73 -7.65 -5.33
C CYS A 286 -15.27 -7.78 -5.40
N LYS A 287 -15.93 -7.01 -6.27
CA LYS A 287 -17.41 -7.00 -6.33
C LYS A 287 -17.93 -8.29 -6.96
N MET A 288 -18.98 -8.84 -6.37
CA MET A 288 -19.72 -10.00 -6.88
C MET A 288 -21.21 -9.77 -6.64
N LYS A 289 -22.08 -10.33 -7.48
CA LYS A 289 -23.53 -10.25 -7.26
C LYS A 289 -23.98 -11.41 -6.38
N LEU A 290 -24.61 -11.13 -5.26
CA LEU A 290 -25.26 -12.15 -4.42
C LEU A 290 -26.62 -12.50 -5.02
N ILE A 291 -26.76 -13.74 -5.50
CA ILE A 291 -27.96 -14.25 -6.16
C ILE A 291 -28.89 -14.93 -5.15
N ALA A 292 -28.33 -15.66 -4.18
CA ALA A 292 -29.09 -16.34 -3.15
C ALA A 292 -28.28 -16.48 -1.85
N GLY A 293 -28.98 -16.60 -0.73
CA GLY A 293 -28.41 -16.75 0.61
C GLY A 293 -28.10 -15.44 1.30
N GLU A 294 -27.53 -15.54 2.50
CA GLU A 294 -27.21 -14.39 3.35
C GLU A 294 -25.71 -14.31 3.63
N VAL A 295 -25.20 -13.08 3.69
CA VAL A 295 -23.82 -12.77 4.10
C VAL A 295 -23.82 -11.84 5.30
N ILE A 296 -22.76 -11.93 6.09
CA ILE A 296 -22.48 -11.01 7.17
C ILE A 296 -21.45 -9.99 6.66
N PRO A 297 -21.84 -8.71 6.51
CA PRO A 297 -20.91 -7.67 6.09
C PRO A 297 -19.97 -7.28 7.22
N LEU A 298 -18.67 -7.21 6.95
CA LEU A 298 -17.66 -6.72 7.90
C LEU A 298 -17.61 -5.18 7.94
N THR A 299 -18.11 -4.51 6.90
CA THR A 299 -18.20 -3.05 6.81
C THR A 299 -19.57 -2.64 6.28
N LYS A 300 -20.09 -1.44 6.63
CA LYS A 300 -21.38 -0.96 6.10
C LYS A 300 -21.40 -0.80 4.58
N THR A 301 -20.24 -0.63 3.95
CA THR A 301 -20.09 -0.52 2.49
C THR A 301 -19.91 -1.87 1.79
N ALA A 302 -19.85 -2.98 2.53
CA ALA A 302 -19.62 -4.29 1.96
C ALA A 302 -20.80 -4.80 1.11
N ILE A 303 -22.02 -4.31 1.35
CA ILE A 303 -23.21 -4.60 0.56
C ILE A 303 -23.67 -3.29 -0.09
N LYS A 304 -23.93 -3.32 -1.40
CA LYS A 304 -24.48 -2.21 -2.18
C LYS A 304 -25.96 -2.45 -2.50
N GLU A 305 -26.65 -1.39 -2.92
CA GLU A 305 -28.12 -1.35 -3.10
C GLU A 305 -28.67 -2.43 -4.07
N ASP A 306 -27.86 -2.94 -5.01
CA ASP A 306 -28.30 -3.94 -6.01
C ASP A 306 -27.97 -5.41 -5.66
N GLY A 307 -27.71 -5.72 -4.38
CA GLY A 307 -27.24 -7.05 -3.97
C GLY A 307 -25.81 -7.35 -4.40
N VAL A 308 -25.07 -6.34 -4.88
CA VAL A 308 -23.63 -6.43 -5.13
C VAL A 308 -22.89 -6.38 -3.81
N ILE A 309 -22.08 -7.39 -3.54
CA ILE A 309 -21.26 -7.50 -2.34
C ILE A 309 -19.79 -7.33 -2.67
N GLN A 310 -19.00 -6.86 -1.69
CA GLN A 310 -17.55 -6.91 -1.74
C GLN A 310 -17.10 -8.21 -1.08
N SER A 311 -16.76 -9.23 -1.88
CA SER A 311 -16.44 -10.59 -1.40
C SER A 311 -15.28 -10.61 -0.40
N CYS A 312 -14.40 -9.60 -0.45
CA CYS A 312 -13.30 -9.41 0.46
C CYS A 312 -13.67 -8.79 1.82
N SER A 313 -14.96 -8.51 2.07
CA SER A 313 -15.47 -7.98 3.34
C SER A 313 -16.86 -8.53 3.68
N CYS A 314 -17.18 -9.72 3.18
CA CYS A 314 -18.39 -10.46 3.51
C CYS A 314 -18.01 -11.88 3.92
N ILE A 315 -18.65 -12.40 4.96
CA ILE A 315 -18.55 -13.81 5.39
C ILE A 315 -19.90 -14.48 5.08
N PRO A 316 -19.94 -15.73 4.58
CA PRO A 316 -21.19 -16.44 4.38
C PRO A 316 -21.91 -16.68 5.73
N LYS A 317 -23.21 -16.35 5.80
CA LYS A 317 -24.07 -16.70 6.94
C LYS A 317 -24.78 -18.04 6.69
N THR A 318 -25.16 -18.27 5.43
CA THR A 318 -25.80 -19.48 4.93
C THR A 318 -25.03 -20.00 3.72
N ASN A 319 -25.50 -21.07 3.09
CA ASN A 319 -25.08 -21.37 1.72
C ASN A 319 -25.44 -20.17 0.84
N ILE A 320 -24.54 -19.79 -0.06
CA ILE A 320 -24.71 -18.60 -0.92
C ILE A 320 -24.45 -18.95 -2.37
N LYS A 321 -25.12 -18.20 -3.27
CA LYS A 321 -24.89 -18.25 -4.71
C LYS A 321 -24.42 -16.90 -5.21
N LEU A 322 -23.32 -16.90 -5.94
CA LEU A 322 -22.66 -15.71 -6.44
C LEU A 322 -22.54 -15.75 -7.97
N LEU A 323 -22.72 -14.59 -8.58
CA LEU A 323 -22.39 -14.36 -9.99
C LEU A 323 -21.20 -13.41 -10.05
N LEU A 324 -20.21 -13.77 -10.86
CA LEU A 324 -19.11 -12.88 -11.23
C LEU A 324 -19.66 -11.70 -12.03
N GLY A 325 -19.31 -10.48 -11.59
CA GLY A 325 -19.58 -9.24 -12.33
C GLY A 325 -18.49 -8.93 -13.34
#